data_AF-A0A2S9FGP6-F1
#
_entry.id   AF-A0A2S9FGP6-F1
#
_cell.length_a   1.000
_cell.length_b   1.000
_cell.length_c   1.000
_cell.angle_alpha   90.00
_cell.angle_beta   90.00
_cell.angle_gamma   90.00
#
_symmetry.space_group_name_H-M   'P 1'
#
loop_
_entity.id
_entity.type
_entity.pdbx_description
1 polymer ?
#
loop_
_entity_poly.entity_id
_entity_poly.type
_entity_poly.pdbx_seq_one_letter_code
_entity_poly.pdbx_strand_id
1 'polypeptide(L)'
;QTLATVLEATKIRTAIGPSQEWWTENLRYYYLILPTTDGAIARRVAFLFTAMCLFSSLFIMLRRKRVPGVARGPAWRLMGVIFATIFFLMFTPTKWIHHFGLFAAVGGAMAALATVLVSPVVLRSARNRMTFLAAVLFILALCFASTNGWWYVSNFGAPYNNSVPQLGGVSVSTVFFVLFGIAALWAFWLHLADRPESRVVNVVTAAPIPIAAGFMVLFMVASMAIGVVRQYPTYSNGWANIRAFAGG
;
A
#
# COMPACT_ATOMS: atom_id res chain seq x y z
N GLN A 1 -0.04 35.30 17.57
CA GLN A 1 -0.85 34.66 18.62
C GLN A 1 -0.05 34.77 19.93
N THR A 2 -0.65 35.24 21.02
CA THR A 2 -0.04 35.23 22.36
C THR A 2 -0.17 33.84 23.00
N LEU A 3 0.59 33.56 24.07
CA LEU A 3 0.47 32.30 24.81
C LEU A 3 -0.98 32.04 25.27
N ALA A 4 -1.65 33.07 25.80
CA ALA A 4 -3.05 32.96 26.22
C ALA A 4 -3.99 32.55 25.07
N THR A 5 -3.81 33.13 23.87
CA THR A 5 -4.62 32.76 22.71
C THR A 5 -4.37 31.32 22.24
N VAL A 6 -3.13 30.81 22.35
CA VAL A 6 -2.81 29.42 22.01
C VAL A 6 -3.39 28.45 23.03
N LEU A 7 -3.34 28.78 24.32
CA LEU A 7 -3.93 27.96 25.39
C LEU A 7 -5.44 27.86 25.24
N GLU A 8 -6.13 28.98 24.99
CA GLU A 8 -7.58 28.98 24.80
C GLU A 8 -7.99 28.19 23.55
N ALA A 9 -7.27 28.37 22.43
CA ALA A 9 -7.52 27.60 21.21
C ALA A 9 -7.30 26.09 21.41
N THR A 10 -6.28 25.70 22.19
CA THR A 10 -6.00 24.29 22.50
C THR A 10 -7.10 23.71 23.38
N LYS A 11 -7.49 24.42 24.45
CA LYS A 11 -8.58 24.02 25.35
C LYS A 11 -9.88 23.75 24.60
N ILE A 12 -10.29 24.67 23.72
CA ILE A 12 -11.52 24.55 22.93
C ILE A 12 -11.44 23.32 21.99
N ARG A 13 -10.33 23.12 21.29
CA ARG A 13 -10.17 21.98 20.38
C ARG A 13 -10.17 20.63 21.10
N THR A 14 -9.57 20.57 22.29
CA THR A 14 -9.56 19.34 23.10
C THR A 14 -10.94 19.03 23.68
N ALA A 15 -11.69 20.06 24.10
CA ALA A 15 -13.01 19.87 24.71
C ALA A 15 -14.12 19.55 23.71
N ILE A 16 -14.06 20.11 22.48
CA ILE A 16 -15.14 20.01 21.49
C ILE A 16 -14.76 19.14 20.29
N GLY A 17 -13.54 19.27 19.80
CA GLY A 17 -13.11 18.64 18.56
C GLY A 17 -12.92 17.13 18.69
N PRO A 18 -12.77 16.41 17.56
CA PRO A 18 -12.34 15.02 17.61
C PRO A 18 -10.93 14.94 18.23
N SER A 19 -10.88 14.56 19.50
CA SER A 19 -9.67 14.35 20.29
C SER A 19 -9.68 12.93 20.86
N GLN A 20 -9.21 12.00 20.05
CA GLN A 20 -9.17 10.58 20.36
C GLN A 20 -8.02 10.24 21.29
N GLU A 21 -8.29 9.31 22.20
CA GLU A 21 -7.32 8.83 23.16
C GLU A 21 -6.23 7.98 22.51
N TRP A 22 -5.03 7.97 23.08
CA TRP A 22 -3.87 7.31 22.47
C TRP A 22 -4.06 5.79 22.29
N TRP A 23 -4.80 5.15 23.20
CA TRP A 23 -5.08 3.70 23.14
C TRP A 23 -6.09 3.31 22.05
N THR A 24 -6.75 4.29 21.41
CA THR A 24 -7.70 4.06 20.30
C THR A 24 -7.03 4.08 18.91
N GLU A 25 -5.70 3.94 18.85
CA GLU A 25 -4.94 3.94 17.59
C GLU A 25 -5.37 2.81 16.64
N ASN A 26 -5.98 1.73 17.16
CA ASN A 26 -6.60 0.67 16.36
C ASN A 26 -7.66 1.20 15.37
N LEU A 27 -8.33 2.31 15.68
CA LEU A 27 -9.32 2.94 14.80
C LEU A 27 -8.73 3.32 13.44
N ARG A 28 -7.48 3.78 13.39
CA ARG A 28 -6.83 4.19 12.13
C ARG A 28 -6.73 3.03 11.14
N TYR A 29 -6.45 1.83 11.64
CA TYR A 29 -6.35 0.61 10.85
C TYR A 29 -7.72 0.02 10.51
N TYR A 30 -8.67 0.13 11.44
CA TYR A 30 -10.07 -0.24 11.20
C TYR A 30 -10.67 0.54 10.03
N TYR A 31 -10.52 1.87 10.01
CA TYR A 31 -11.03 2.70 8.92
C TYR A 31 -10.40 2.37 7.56
N LEU A 32 -9.18 1.83 7.52
CA LEU A 32 -8.50 1.46 6.29
C LEU A 32 -9.11 0.21 5.61
N ILE A 33 -9.67 -0.73 6.39
CA ILE A 33 -10.20 -2.01 5.90
C ILE A 33 -11.70 -1.97 5.60
N LEU A 34 -12.38 -0.89 5.97
CA LEU A 34 -13.79 -0.72 5.63
C LEU A 34 -14.00 -0.58 4.11
N PRO A 35 -15.12 -1.08 3.57
CA PRO A 35 -15.46 -0.96 2.16
C PRO A 35 -16.07 0.42 1.83
N THR A 36 -15.36 1.49 2.19
CA THR A 36 -15.76 2.89 1.98
C THR A 36 -14.79 3.61 1.03
N THR A 37 -15.10 4.86 0.64
CA THR A 37 -14.19 5.68 -0.19
C THR A 37 -12.90 6.02 0.56
N ASP A 38 -12.98 6.19 1.88
CA ASP A 38 -11.82 6.29 2.77
C ASP A 38 -10.92 5.05 2.62
N GLY A 39 -11.48 3.85 2.85
CA GLY A 39 -10.78 2.58 2.72
C GLY A 39 -10.70 2.01 1.28
N ALA A 40 -10.76 2.87 0.25
CA ALA A 40 -10.76 2.43 -1.14
C ALA A 40 -9.41 1.81 -1.56
N ILE A 41 -9.41 1.08 -2.68
CA ILE A 41 -8.25 0.32 -3.20
C ILE A 41 -6.96 1.16 -3.18
N ALA A 42 -7.01 2.39 -3.71
CA ALA A 42 -5.84 3.25 -3.81
C ALA A 42 -5.23 3.66 -2.45
N ARG A 43 -6.05 3.74 -1.39
CA ARG A 43 -5.59 4.14 -0.04
C ARG A 43 -4.95 2.98 0.72
N ARG A 44 -5.39 1.74 0.43
CA ARG A 44 -4.82 0.53 1.05
C ARG A 44 -3.40 0.24 0.58
N VAL A 45 -3.11 0.46 -0.70
CA VAL A 45 -1.83 0.11 -1.33
C VAL A 45 -0.64 0.73 -0.61
N ALA A 46 -0.67 2.05 -0.37
CA ALA A 46 0.49 2.77 0.15
C ALA A 46 0.97 2.23 1.50
N PHE A 47 0.04 2.03 2.44
CA PHE A 47 0.38 1.54 3.77
C PHE A 47 0.68 0.03 3.77
N LEU A 48 -0.13 -0.79 3.10
CA LEU A 48 0.06 -2.25 3.09
C LEU A 48 1.37 -2.66 2.40
N PHE A 49 1.76 -1.99 1.30
CA PHE A 49 3.05 -2.24 0.66
C PHE A 49 4.21 -1.80 1.55
N THR A 50 4.10 -0.65 2.22
CA THR A 50 5.12 -0.19 3.17
C THR A 50 5.30 -1.20 4.30
N ALA A 51 4.20 -1.68 4.91
CA ALA A 51 4.25 -2.68 5.97
C ALA A 51 4.86 -4.00 5.49
N MET A 52 4.44 -4.51 4.33
CA MET A 52 5.01 -5.72 3.72
C MET A 52 6.52 -5.59 3.49
N CYS A 53 6.97 -4.46 2.94
CA CYS A 53 8.39 -4.20 2.69
C CYS A 53 9.19 -4.05 4.00
N LEU A 54 8.62 -3.36 5.00
CA LEU A 54 9.22 -3.17 6.32
C LEU A 54 9.44 -4.51 7.03
N PHE A 55 8.38 -5.31 7.20
CA PHE A 55 8.46 -6.54 7.98
C PHE A 55 9.31 -7.61 7.29
N SER A 56 9.19 -7.77 5.96
CA SER A 56 10.05 -8.70 5.22
C SER A 56 11.53 -8.33 5.33
N SER A 57 11.85 -7.05 5.16
CA SER A 57 13.23 -6.54 5.31
C SER A 57 13.75 -6.72 6.74
N LEU A 58 12.92 -6.42 7.75
CA LEU A 58 13.25 -6.60 9.16
C LEU A 58 13.61 -8.07 9.43
N PHE A 59 12.76 -9.03 9.03
CA PHE A 59 13.02 -10.45 9.28
C PHE A 59 14.29 -10.94 8.56
N ILE A 60 14.54 -10.49 7.33
CA ILE A 60 15.78 -10.83 6.61
C ILE A 60 17.00 -10.27 7.33
N MET A 61 16.95 -9.02 7.79
CA MET A 61 18.10 -8.34 8.44
C MET A 61 18.33 -8.75 9.90
N LEU A 62 17.30 -9.21 10.61
CA LEU A 62 17.43 -9.87 11.91
C LEU A 62 18.09 -11.24 11.75
N ARG A 63 17.65 -12.03 10.77
CA ARG A 63 18.18 -13.38 10.52
C ARG A 63 19.60 -13.34 9.94
N ARG A 64 19.86 -12.45 8.98
CA ARG A 64 21.16 -12.31 8.31
C ARG A 64 21.94 -11.15 8.92
N LYS A 65 22.92 -11.47 9.78
CA LYS A 65 23.78 -10.47 10.45
C LYS A 65 24.41 -9.47 9.45
N ARG A 66 24.82 -9.94 8.27
CA ARG A 66 25.31 -9.10 7.16
C ARG A 66 24.68 -9.56 5.84
N VAL A 67 24.28 -8.59 5.02
CA VAL A 67 23.78 -8.82 3.65
C VAL A 67 24.75 -8.11 2.69
N PRO A 68 25.44 -8.84 1.78
CA PRO A 68 26.31 -8.23 0.79
C PRO A 68 25.56 -7.18 -0.04
N GLY A 69 26.19 -6.03 -0.31
CA GLY A 69 25.59 -4.94 -1.08
C GLY A 69 24.63 -4.04 -0.30
N VAL A 70 24.35 -4.31 0.98
CA VAL A 70 23.46 -3.47 1.81
C VAL A 70 24.21 -2.91 3.02
N ALA A 71 24.31 -1.58 3.10
CA ALA A 71 24.88 -0.90 4.25
C ALA A 71 23.95 -1.04 5.48
N ARG A 72 24.38 -1.82 6.49
CA ARG A 72 23.55 -2.17 7.66
C ARG A 72 23.06 -0.96 8.44
N GLY A 73 23.93 0.01 8.74
CA GLY A 73 23.58 1.19 9.55
C GLY A 73 22.42 2.01 8.96
N PRO A 74 22.54 2.53 7.73
CA PRO A 74 21.47 3.27 7.07
C PRO A 74 20.17 2.47 6.93
N ALA A 75 20.25 1.18 6.58
CA ALA A 75 19.06 0.32 6.46
C ALA A 75 18.30 0.17 7.79
N TRP A 76 19.01 0.00 8.92
CA TRP A 76 18.38 -0.02 10.24
C TRP A 76 17.79 1.33 10.65
N ARG A 77 18.45 2.45 10.32
CA ARG A 77 17.91 3.79 10.58
C ARG A 77 16.64 4.05 9.79
N LEU A 78 16.57 3.62 8.53
CA LEU A 78 15.35 3.72 7.71
C LEU A 78 14.18 2.97 8.36
N MET A 79 14.39 1.71 8.76
CA MET A 79 13.36 0.94 9.47
C MET A 79 12.98 1.59 10.80
N GLY A 80 13.97 2.09 11.55
CA GLY A 80 13.77 2.81 12.80
C GLY A 80 12.92 4.07 12.64
N VAL A 81 13.15 4.85 11.58
CA VAL A 81 12.31 6.02 11.24
C VAL A 81 10.87 5.59 11.02
N ILE A 82 10.62 4.54 10.23
CA ILE A 82 9.26 4.07 9.95
C ILE A 82 8.57 3.58 11.24
N PHE A 83 9.26 2.79 12.06
CA PHE A 83 8.72 2.33 13.36
C PHE A 83 8.44 3.50 14.31
N ALA A 84 9.37 4.47 14.40
CA ALA A 84 9.17 5.66 15.22
C ALA A 84 7.96 6.47 14.72
N THR A 85 7.80 6.65 13.40
CA THR A 85 6.63 7.35 12.85
C THR A 85 5.32 6.63 13.19
N ILE A 86 5.26 5.30 13.06
CA ILE A 86 4.07 4.52 13.46
C ILE A 86 3.77 4.70 14.95
N PHE A 87 4.79 4.64 15.80
CA PHE A 87 4.64 4.84 17.24
C PHE A 87 4.18 6.26 17.58
N PHE A 88 4.78 7.30 16.99
CA PHE A 88 4.41 8.68 17.28
C PHE A 88 3.03 9.06 16.73
N LEU A 89 2.55 8.40 15.67
CA LEU A 89 1.17 8.56 15.20
C LEU A 89 0.12 8.15 16.26
N MET A 90 0.47 7.27 17.20
CA MET A 90 -0.39 6.87 18.33
C MET A 90 -0.82 8.06 19.20
N PHE A 91 0.02 9.10 19.30
CA PHE A 91 -0.26 10.28 20.13
C PHE A 91 -0.95 11.42 19.36
N THR A 92 -1.37 11.18 18.12
CA THR A 92 -2.16 12.17 17.37
C THR A 92 -3.63 12.16 17.82
N PRO A 93 -4.26 13.33 18.04
CA PRO A 93 -5.65 13.42 18.49
C PRO A 93 -6.65 12.94 17.43
N THR A 94 -6.27 12.90 16.15
CA THR A 94 -7.14 12.43 15.05
C THR A 94 -6.61 11.15 14.41
N LYS A 95 -7.49 10.15 14.26
CA LYS A 95 -7.14 8.79 13.82
C LYS A 95 -7.47 8.53 12.34
N TRP A 96 -7.26 9.54 11.50
CA TRP A 96 -7.59 9.46 10.09
C TRP A 96 -6.54 8.73 9.25
N ILE A 97 -7.03 8.09 8.19
CA ILE A 97 -6.20 7.36 7.23
C ILE A 97 -5.37 8.28 6.31
N HIS A 98 -5.74 9.54 6.13
CA HIS A 98 -4.96 10.47 5.30
C HIS A 98 -3.57 10.75 5.90
N HIS A 99 -3.37 10.49 7.20
CA HIS A 99 -2.05 10.50 7.81
C HIS A 99 -1.12 9.40 7.26
N PHE A 100 -1.63 8.34 6.61
CA PHE A 100 -0.75 7.37 5.97
C PHE A 100 0.02 7.96 4.76
N GLY A 101 -0.36 9.14 4.27
CA GLY A 101 0.41 9.88 3.28
C GLY A 101 1.85 10.19 3.72
N LEU A 102 2.13 10.25 5.03
CA LEU A 102 3.48 10.44 5.56
C LEU A 102 4.46 9.35 5.09
N PHE A 103 3.95 8.15 4.82
CA PHE A 103 4.79 7.00 4.42
C PHE A 103 5.13 6.98 2.92
N ALA A 104 4.63 7.92 2.09
CA ALA A 104 4.87 7.89 0.65
C ALA A 104 6.37 7.95 0.30
N ALA A 105 7.14 8.80 0.97
CA ALA A 105 8.58 8.95 0.72
C ALA A 105 9.39 7.78 1.31
N VAL A 106 9.23 7.52 2.62
CA VAL A 106 9.99 6.47 3.31
C VAL A 106 9.59 5.06 2.87
N GLY A 107 8.34 4.85 2.47
CA GLY A 107 7.84 3.61 1.91
C GLY A 107 8.47 3.30 0.55
N GLY A 108 8.72 4.30 -0.29
CA GLY A 108 9.46 4.13 -1.55
C GLY A 108 10.90 3.65 -1.32
N ALA A 109 11.62 4.29 -0.39
CA ALA A 109 12.96 3.85 0.00
C ALA A 109 12.95 2.45 0.61
N MET A 110 11.94 2.13 1.43
CA MET A 110 11.77 0.81 2.04
C MET A 110 11.49 -0.27 0.98
N ALA A 111 10.68 0.04 -0.04
CA ALA A 111 10.39 -0.86 -1.14
C ALA A 111 11.63 -1.13 -2.02
N ALA A 112 12.48 -0.12 -2.24
CA ALA A 112 13.75 -0.30 -2.95
C ALA A 112 14.68 -1.26 -2.20
N LEU A 113 14.84 -1.06 -0.88
CA LEU A 113 15.63 -1.96 -0.04
C LEU A 113 15.03 -3.37 -0.01
N ALA A 114 13.72 -3.51 0.17
CA ALA A 114 13.04 -4.80 0.17
C ALA A 114 13.25 -5.55 -1.15
N THR A 115 13.19 -4.86 -2.30
CA THR A 115 13.41 -5.43 -3.63
C THR A 115 14.81 -6.06 -3.74
N VAL A 116 15.84 -5.39 -3.21
CA VAL A 116 17.20 -5.94 -3.17
C VAL A 116 17.28 -7.14 -2.22
N LEU A 117 16.66 -7.07 -1.04
CA LEU A 117 16.72 -8.11 -0.02
C LEU A 117 16.02 -9.41 -0.42
N VAL A 118 14.93 -9.33 -1.20
CA VAL A 118 14.19 -10.50 -1.70
C VAL A 118 14.70 -11.00 -3.05
N SER A 119 15.70 -10.34 -3.63
CA SER A 119 16.29 -10.75 -4.91
C SER A 119 16.89 -12.16 -4.85
N PRO A 120 17.03 -12.85 -5.99
CA PRO A 120 17.66 -14.18 -6.06
C PRO A 120 19.09 -14.22 -5.51
N VAL A 121 19.82 -13.10 -5.59
CA VAL A 121 21.20 -12.97 -5.11
C VAL A 121 21.27 -13.06 -3.58
N VAL A 122 20.34 -12.41 -2.88
CA VAL A 122 20.26 -12.43 -1.42
C VAL A 122 19.46 -13.65 -0.95
N LEU A 123 18.24 -13.82 -1.46
CA LEU A 123 17.28 -14.84 -1.06
C LEU A 123 17.36 -16.07 -1.98
N ARG A 124 18.47 -16.81 -1.87
CA ARG A 124 18.79 -18.00 -2.69
C ARG A 124 17.81 -19.18 -2.62
N SER A 125 16.84 -19.16 -1.73
CA SER A 125 15.87 -20.27 -1.61
C SER A 125 14.65 -19.95 -2.46
N ALA A 126 14.42 -20.75 -3.50
CA ALA A 126 13.21 -20.73 -4.32
C ALA A 126 11.93 -20.72 -3.47
N ARG A 127 11.89 -21.54 -2.40
CA ARG A 127 10.80 -21.57 -1.42
C ARG A 127 10.53 -20.19 -0.82
N ASN A 128 11.55 -19.54 -0.25
CA ASN A 128 11.37 -18.24 0.41
C ASN A 128 10.95 -17.15 -0.57
N ARG A 129 11.46 -17.18 -1.81
CA ARG A 129 11.05 -16.25 -2.87
C ARG A 129 9.59 -16.47 -3.28
N MET A 130 9.16 -17.72 -3.41
CA MET A 130 7.75 -18.05 -3.68
C MET A 130 6.83 -17.68 -2.50
N THR A 131 7.27 -17.85 -1.25
CA THR A 131 6.53 -17.36 -0.08
C THR A 131 6.36 -15.84 -0.12
N PHE A 132 7.41 -15.10 -0.51
CA PHE A 132 7.31 -13.65 -0.66
C PHE A 132 6.37 -13.25 -1.80
N LEU A 133 6.41 -13.94 -2.94
CA LEU A 133 5.47 -13.72 -4.04
C LEU A 133 4.02 -13.98 -3.60
N ALA A 134 3.77 -15.04 -2.84
CA ALA A 134 2.46 -15.31 -2.26
C ALA A 134 1.99 -14.16 -1.36
N ALA A 135 2.87 -13.60 -0.51
CA ALA A 135 2.55 -12.44 0.31
C ALA A 135 2.17 -11.20 -0.54
N VAL A 136 2.89 -10.93 -1.64
CA VAL A 136 2.56 -9.85 -2.58
C VAL A 136 1.17 -10.04 -3.18
N LEU A 137 0.85 -11.25 -3.65
CA LEU A 137 -0.46 -11.58 -4.23
C LEU A 137 -1.59 -11.48 -3.21
N PHE A 138 -1.34 -11.88 -1.97
CA PHE A 138 -2.30 -11.73 -0.87
C PHE A 138 -2.57 -10.25 -0.54
N ILE A 139 -1.54 -9.41 -0.49
CA ILE A 139 -1.70 -7.97 -0.28
C ILE A 139 -2.48 -7.34 -1.45
N LEU A 140 -2.23 -7.74 -2.69
CA LEU A 140 -3.04 -7.31 -3.83
C LEU A 140 -4.51 -7.74 -3.67
N ALA A 141 -4.78 -8.98 -3.26
CA ALA A 141 -6.15 -9.44 -3.00
C ALA A 141 -6.86 -8.57 -1.96
N LEU A 142 -6.19 -8.23 -0.85
CA LEU A 142 -6.71 -7.35 0.19
C LEU A 142 -6.95 -5.91 -0.30
N CYS A 143 -6.05 -5.37 -1.13
CA CYS A 143 -6.22 -4.06 -1.73
C CYS A 143 -7.45 -4.02 -2.63
N PHE A 144 -7.63 -5.01 -3.50
CA PHE A 144 -8.75 -5.07 -4.45
C PHE A 144 -10.09 -5.47 -3.83
N ALA A 145 -10.12 -5.88 -2.56
CA ALA A 145 -11.34 -6.18 -1.81
C ALA A 145 -12.02 -4.90 -1.26
N SER A 146 -12.21 -3.90 -2.12
CA SER A 146 -12.89 -2.64 -1.82
C SER A 146 -13.39 -1.97 -3.09
N THR A 147 -14.07 -0.84 -2.96
CA THR A 147 -14.47 0.01 -4.08
C THR A 147 -13.27 0.77 -4.66
N ASN A 148 -13.36 1.15 -5.93
CA ASN A 148 -12.45 2.09 -6.57
C ASN A 148 -12.97 3.54 -6.46
N GLY A 149 -13.44 3.91 -5.25
CA GLY A 149 -13.99 5.23 -4.98
C GLY A 149 -12.92 6.32 -4.88
N TRP A 150 -13.26 7.52 -5.34
CA TRP A 150 -12.49 8.75 -5.16
C TRP A 150 -13.37 9.84 -4.55
N TRP A 151 -12.75 10.88 -3.98
CA TRP A 151 -13.48 11.89 -3.23
C TRP A 151 -14.25 12.85 -4.14
N TYR A 152 -15.52 13.07 -3.79
CA TYR A 152 -16.39 14.10 -4.36
C TYR A 152 -16.38 14.06 -5.90
N VAL A 153 -16.00 15.16 -6.55
CA VAL A 153 -15.97 15.31 -8.01
C VAL A 153 -14.94 14.42 -8.72
N SER A 154 -13.95 13.90 -7.99
CA SER A 154 -12.97 12.96 -8.55
C SER A 154 -13.58 11.58 -8.87
N ASN A 155 -14.78 11.32 -8.36
CA ASN A 155 -15.47 10.04 -8.55
C ASN A 155 -16.31 9.99 -9.84
N PHE A 156 -16.43 11.11 -10.55
CA PHE A 156 -17.28 11.21 -11.74
C PHE A 156 -16.68 10.40 -12.89
N GLY A 157 -17.41 9.39 -13.34
CA GLY A 157 -17.00 8.49 -14.43
C GLY A 157 -15.98 7.40 -14.04
N ALA A 158 -15.46 7.40 -12.82
CA ALA A 158 -14.50 6.40 -12.36
C ALA A 158 -15.11 4.98 -12.41
N PRO A 159 -14.45 3.98 -13.01
CA PRO A 159 -14.92 2.61 -13.01
C PRO A 159 -14.99 2.04 -11.59
N TYR A 160 -16.03 1.26 -11.29
CA TYR A 160 -16.19 0.58 -9.99
C TYR A 160 -16.15 1.53 -8.79
N ASN A 161 -16.74 2.73 -8.93
CA ASN A 161 -16.72 3.76 -7.89
C ASN A 161 -17.59 3.43 -6.65
N ASN A 162 -18.57 2.56 -6.80
CA ASN A 162 -19.50 2.12 -5.75
C ASN A 162 -19.56 0.59 -5.60
N SER A 163 -18.73 -0.14 -6.33
CA SER A 163 -18.70 -1.61 -6.33
C SER A 163 -17.26 -2.12 -6.33
N VAL A 164 -17.09 -3.40 -5.99
CA VAL A 164 -15.78 -4.06 -6.12
C VAL A 164 -15.47 -4.29 -7.61
N PRO A 165 -14.22 -4.11 -8.09
CA PRO A 165 -13.84 -4.43 -9.45
C PRO A 165 -14.06 -5.91 -9.80
N GLN A 166 -14.61 -6.17 -10.98
CA GLN A 166 -14.91 -7.51 -11.48
C GLN A 166 -14.34 -7.75 -12.88
N LEU A 167 -14.06 -9.01 -13.20
CA LEU A 167 -13.63 -9.52 -14.50
C LEU A 167 -14.52 -10.71 -14.85
N GLY A 168 -15.42 -10.55 -15.83
CA GLY A 168 -16.33 -11.63 -16.25
C GLY A 168 -17.22 -12.17 -15.12
N GLY A 169 -17.67 -11.31 -14.20
CA GLY A 169 -18.50 -11.69 -13.04
C GLY A 169 -17.74 -12.20 -11.81
N VAL A 170 -16.42 -12.41 -11.91
CA VAL A 170 -15.56 -12.78 -10.77
C VAL A 170 -14.83 -11.53 -10.26
N SER A 171 -14.78 -11.33 -8.95
CA SER A 171 -14.08 -10.17 -8.39
C SER A 171 -12.56 -10.26 -8.61
N VAL A 172 -11.92 -9.12 -8.85
CA VAL A 172 -10.45 -9.05 -9.03
C VAL A 172 -9.72 -9.52 -7.78
N SER A 173 -10.26 -9.26 -6.58
CA SER A 173 -9.71 -9.77 -5.33
C SER A 173 -9.75 -11.29 -5.26
N THR A 174 -10.81 -11.95 -5.73
CA THR A 174 -10.89 -13.41 -5.85
C THR A 174 -9.81 -13.95 -6.77
N VAL A 175 -9.57 -13.31 -7.92
CA VAL A 175 -8.50 -13.71 -8.86
C VAL A 175 -7.14 -13.67 -8.17
N PHE A 176 -6.80 -12.56 -7.51
CA PHE A 176 -5.54 -12.47 -6.75
C PHE A 176 -5.47 -13.47 -5.60
N PHE A 177 -6.58 -13.77 -4.94
CA PHE A 177 -6.63 -14.75 -3.86
C PHE A 177 -6.38 -16.18 -4.36
N VAL A 178 -6.91 -16.56 -5.52
CA VAL A 178 -6.60 -17.84 -6.18
C VAL A 178 -5.12 -17.91 -6.57
N LEU A 179 -4.57 -16.84 -7.16
CA LEU A 179 -3.14 -16.77 -7.49
C LEU A 179 -2.25 -16.87 -6.25
N PHE A 180 -2.64 -16.23 -5.15
CA PHE A 180 -2.01 -16.39 -3.84
C PHE A 180 -2.02 -17.86 -3.40
N GLY A 181 -3.18 -18.55 -3.49
CA GLY A 181 -3.31 -19.96 -3.15
C GLY A 181 -2.35 -20.84 -3.96
N ILE A 182 -2.27 -20.62 -5.28
CA ILE A 182 -1.33 -21.32 -6.17
C ILE A 182 0.12 -21.08 -5.74
N ALA A 183 0.51 -19.82 -5.51
CA ALA A 183 1.87 -19.47 -5.10
C ALA A 183 2.24 -20.05 -3.72
N ALA A 184 1.29 -20.06 -2.78
CA ALA A 184 1.48 -20.62 -1.44
C ALA A 184 1.61 -22.15 -1.48
N LEU A 185 0.76 -22.84 -2.25
CA LEU A 185 0.86 -24.28 -2.46
C LEU A 185 2.17 -24.66 -3.15
N TRP A 186 2.63 -23.86 -4.12
CA TRP A 186 3.92 -24.08 -4.75
C TRP A 186 5.07 -23.85 -3.76
N ALA A 187 5.02 -22.80 -2.94
CA ALA A 187 6.00 -22.59 -1.88
C ALA A 187 6.02 -23.76 -0.89
N PHE A 188 4.85 -24.31 -0.53
CA PHE A 188 4.74 -25.48 0.33
C PHE A 188 5.29 -26.75 -0.33
N TRP A 189 5.00 -26.97 -1.62
CA TRP A 189 5.55 -28.08 -2.37
C TRP A 189 7.09 -28.00 -2.45
N LEU A 190 7.66 -26.80 -2.66
CA LEU A 190 9.12 -26.56 -2.61
C LEU A 190 9.71 -26.69 -1.20
N HIS A 191 8.87 -26.64 -0.15
CA HIS A 191 9.31 -26.92 1.21
C HIS A 191 9.49 -28.43 1.45
N LEU A 192 8.61 -29.24 0.86
CA LEU A 192 8.63 -30.70 0.99
C LEU A 192 9.59 -31.39 0.01
N ALA A 193 9.62 -30.90 -1.23
CA ALA A 193 10.45 -31.46 -2.28
C ALA A 193 11.80 -30.72 -2.29
N ASP A 194 12.86 -31.38 -1.83
CA ASP A 194 14.24 -30.87 -1.89
C ASP A 194 14.74 -30.86 -3.36
N ARG A 195 14.15 -29.98 -4.17
CA ARG A 195 14.32 -29.94 -5.62
C ARG A 195 15.15 -28.74 -6.08
N PRO A 196 15.91 -28.91 -7.18
CA PRO A 196 16.70 -27.83 -7.76
C PRO A 196 15.80 -26.68 -8.25
N GLU A 197 16.37 -25.47 -8.26
CA GLU A 197 15.64 -24.27 -8.67
C GLU A 197 15.11 -24.38 -10.10
N SER A 198 13.82 -24.05 -10.30
CA SER A 198 13.23 -24.00 -11.63
C SER A 198 13.43 -22.63 -12.28
N ARG A 199 13.64 -22.63 -13.62
CA ARG A 199 13.70 -21.40 -14.42
C ARG A 199 12.45 -20.55 -14.24
N VAL A 200 11.29 -21.18 -14.07
CA VAL A 200 10.00 -20.49 -13.89
C VAL A 200 9.98 -19.70 -12.58
N VAL A 201 10.40 -20.30 -11.45
CA VAL A 201 10.48 -19.60 -10.17
C VAL A 201 11.41 -18.39 -10.27
N ASN A 202 12.55 -18.53 -10.96
CA ASN A 202 13.49 -17.42 -11.16
C ASN A 202 12.86 -16.23 -11.89
N VAL A 203 12.04 -16.48 -12.92
CA VAL A 203 11.37 -15.42 -13.68
C VAL A 203 10.27 -14.76 -12.85
N VAL A 204 9.35 -15.55 -12.28
CA VAL A 204 8.18 -15.00 -11.56
C VAL A 204 8.54 -14.31 -10.24
N THR A 205 9.70 -14.62 -9.66
CA THR A 205 10.18 -14.02 -8.40
C THR A 205 11.28 -12.98 -8.59
N ALA A 206 11.62 -12.59 -9.82
CA ALA A 206 12.74 -11.69 -10.10
C ALA A 206 12.54 -10.29 -9.49
N ALA A 207 11.35 -9.70 -9.67
CA ALA A 207 11.03 -8.36 -9.21
C ALA A 207 9.53 -8.19 -8.87
N PRO A 208 9.00 -8.92 -7.87
CA PRO A 208 7.57 -8.91 -7.58
C PRO A 208 7.06 -7.56 -7.04
N ILE A 209 7.88 -6.81 -6.28
CA ILE A 209 7.46 -5.50 -5.73
C ILE A 209 7.29 -4.45 -6.85
N PRO A 210 8.27 -4.21 -7.75
CA PRO A 210 8.08 -3.25 -8.84
C PRO A 210 6.94 -3.63 -9.79
N ILE A 211 6.74 -4.92 -10.10
CA ILE A 211 5.64 -5.37 -10.95
C ILE A 211 4.29 -5.04 -10.30
N ALA A 212 4.12 -5.41 -9.03
CA ALA A 212 2.88 -5.13 -8.30
C ALA A 212 2.62 -3.63 -8.14
N ALA A 213 3.64 -2.84 -7.83
CA ALA A 213 3.54 -1.38 -7.72
C ALA A 213 3.20 -0.73 -9.07
N GLY A 214 3.89 -1.12 -10.14
CA GLY A 214 3.64 -0.63 -11.49
C GLY A 214 2.22 -0.96 -11.96
N PHE A 215 1.74 -2.17 -11.68
CA PHE A 215 0.34 -2.55 -11.93
C PHE A 215 -0.65 -1.65 -11.19
N MET A 216 -0.42 -1.37 -9.89
CA MET A 216 -1.29 -0.46 -9.12
C MET A 216 -1.29 0.96 -9.67
N VAL A 217 -0.12 1.48 -10.06
CA VAL A 217 -0.01 2.82 -10.67
C VAL A 217 -0.79 2.87 -11.99
N LEU A 218 -0.61 1.88 -12.86
CA LEU A 218 -1.34 1.79 -14.12
C LEU A 218 -2.85 1.70 -13.90
N PHE A 219 -3.30 0.90 -12.93
CA PHE A 219 -4.70 0.81 -12.55
C PHE A 219 -5.28 2.18 -12.14
N MET A 220 -4.58 2.93 -11.28
CA MET A 220 -5.03 4.25 -10.82
C MET A 220 -5.07 5.28 -11.94
N VAL A 221 -4.03 5.33 -12.78
CA VAL A 221 -3.96 6.24 -13.94
C VAL A 221 -5.05 5.91 -14.95
N ALA A 222 -5.23 4.62 -15.28
CA ALA A 222 -6.27 4.17 -16.20
C ALA A 222 -7.67 4.49 -15.66
N SER A 223 -7.93 4.30 -14.37
CA SER A 223 -9.21 4.65 -13.74
C SER A 223 -9.55 6.12 -13.93
N MET A 224 -8.59 7.03 -13.72
CA MET A 224 -8.80 8.47 -13.89
C MET A 224 -8.95 8.85 -15.36
N ALA A 225 -8.13 8.29 -16.25
CA ALA A 225 -8.23 8.53 -17.69
C ALA A 225 -9.59 8.09 -18.25
N ILE A 226 -10.08 6.91 -17.85
CA ILE A 226 -11.42 6.42 -18.23
C ILE A 226 -12.50 7.37 -17.71
N GLY A 227 -12.38 7.86 -16.46
CA GLY A 227 -13.33 8.83 -15.90
C GLY A 227 -13.40 10.12 -16.70
N VAL A 228 -12.26 10.69 -17.08
CA VAL A 228 -12.17 11.89 -17.91
C VAL A 228 -12.81 11.68 -19.29
N VAL A 229 -12.49 10.57 -19.97
CA VAL A 229 -13.01 10.28 -21.31
C VAL A 229 -14.53 10.03 -21.29
N ARG A 230 -15.03 9.25 -20.32
CA ARG A 230 -16.47 8.94 -20.21
C ARG A 230 -17.35 10.13 -19.88
N GLN A 231 -16.81 11.09 -19.12
CA GLN A 231 -17.54 12.29 -18.70
C GLN A 231 -17.47 13.40 -19.75
N TYR A 232 -16.67 13.31 -20.80
CA TYR A 232 -16.63 14.36 -21.81
C TYR A 232 -17.97 14.46 -22.56
N PRO A 233 -18.53 15.66 -22.79
CA PRO A 233 -17.96 17.00 -22.54
C PRO A 233 -18.33 17.63 -21.18
N THR A 234 -19.05 16.93 -20.31
CA THR A 234 -19.43 17.43 -18.98
C THR A 234 -18.23 17.50 -18.02
N TYR A 235 -18.47 17.87 -16.76
CA TYR A 235 -17.43 18.07 -15.77
C TYR A 235 -16.63 16.78 -15.51
N SER A 236 -15.31 16.90 -15.59
CA SER A 236 -14.35 16.00 -14.95
C SER A 236 -13.17 16.82 -14.44
N ASN A 237 -12.43 16.34 -13.43
CA ASN A 237 -11.24 17.03 -12.92
C ASN A 237 -10.23 17.33 -14.03
N GLY A 238 -9.99 16.35 -14.92
CA GLY A 238 -9.05 16.51 -16.04
C GLY A 238 -9.51 17.58 -17.02
N TRP A 239 -10.78 17.53 -17.44
CA TRP A 239 -11.31 18.51 -18.40
C TRP A 239 -11.40 19.92 -17.82
N ALA A 240 -11.81 20.06 -16.55
CA ALA A 240 -11.84 21.34 -15.87
C ALA A 240 -10.44 21.98 -15.77
N ASN A 241 -9.40 21.19 -15.45
CA ASN A 241 -8.03 21.68 -15.42
C ASN A 241 -7.52 22.12 -16.81
N ILE A 242 -7.93 21.43 -17.88
CA ILE A 242 -7.58 21.82 -19.25
C ILE A 242 -8.30 23.11 -19.65
N ARG A 243 -9.61 23.21 -19.38
CA ARG A 243 -10.40 24.41 -19.67
C ARG A 243 -9.96 25.64 -18.88
N ALA A 244 -9.37 25.46 -17.70
CA ALA A 244 -8.84 26.55 -16.89
C ALA A 244 -7.76 27.37 -17.65
N PHE A 245 -7.03 26.76 -18.60
CA PHE A 245 -6.10 27.50 -19.46
C PHE A 245 -6.79 28.50 -20.40
N ALA A 246 -8.07 28.29 -20.72
CA ALA A 246 -8.90 29.17 -21.54
C ALA A 246 -9.88 30.04 -20.71
N GLY A 247 -9.73 30.07 -19.38
CA GLY A 247 -10.51 30.95 -18.50
C GLY A 247 -11.87 30.42 -18.03
N GLY A 248 -12.22 29.16 -18.30
CA GLY A 248 -13.46 28.57 -17.77
C GLY A 248 -14.22 27.74 -18.75
#